data_AF-I1DZH3-F1
#
_entry.id   AF-I1DZH3-F1
#
_cell.length_a   1.000
_cell.length_b   1.000
_cell.length_c   1.000
_cell.angle_alpha   90.00
_cell.angle_beta   90.00
_cell.angle_gamma   90.00
#
_symmetry.space_group_name_H-M   'P 1'
#
loop_
_entity.id
_entity.type
_entity.pdbx_description
1 polymer ?
#
loop_
_entity_poly.entity_id
_entity_poly.type
_entity_poly.pdbx_seq_one_letter_code
_entity_poly.pdbx_strand_id
1 'polypeptide(L)' 'MVAELLLEAASLMLIGMGAVFAFLLLLVFIVQLISRVMQRYFPAKATASNVVTTPGSSGPSAAVIAAISTAIHQYRQQQ' A
#
# COMPACT_ATOMS: atom_id res chain seq x y z
N MET A 1 31.24 32.26 25.58
CA MET A 1 31.24 31.11 26.52
C MET A 1 29.98 30.26 26.36
N VAL A 2 28.77 30.78 26.61
CA VAL A 2 27.54 29.95 26.50
C VAL A 2 27.19 29.57 25.06
N ALA A 3 27.41 30.47 24.09
CA ALA A 3 27.14 30.22 22.68
C ALA A 3 27.96 29.05 22.09
N GLU A 4 29.22 28.90 22.52
CA GLU A 4 30.09 27.77 22.13
C GLU A 4 29.49 26.44 22.59
N LEU A 5 29.06 26.37 23.86
CA LEU A 5 28.43 25.18 24.42
C LEU A 5 27.12 24.81 23.70
N LEU A 6 26.33 25.81 23.31
CA LEU A 6 25.09 25.56 22.55
C LEU A 6 25.38 25.08 21.13
N LEU A 7 26.43 25.61 20.48
CA LEU A 7 26.84 25.16 19.15
C LEU A 7 27.36 23.72 19.18
N GLU A 8 28.10 23.37 20.22
CA GLU A 8 28.58 22.00 20.42
C GLU A 8 27.44 21.03 20.71
N ALA A 9 26.48 21.42 21.56
CA ALA A 9 25.27 20.64 21.80
C ALA A 9 24.42 20.46 20.53
N ALA A 10 24.29 21.50 19.71
CA ALA A 10 23.58 21.43 18.43
C ALA A 10 24.28 20.48 17.45
N SER A 11 25.63 20.50 17.41
CA SER A 11 26.43 19.60 16.57
C SER A 11 26.25 18.14 17.00
N LEU A 12 26.28 17.87 18.31
CA LEU A 12 26.01 16.54 18.87
C LEU A 12 24.58 16.06 18.56
N MET A 13 23.58 16.94 18.66
CA MET A 13 22.20 16.63 18.31
C MET A 13 22.06 16.29 16.83
N LEU A 14 22.73 17.03 15.94
CA LEU A 14 22.70 16.80 14.50
C LEU A 14 23.34 15.44 14.16
N ILE A 15 24.47 15.11 14.78
CA ILE A 15 25.12 13.80 14.63
C ILE A 15 24.20 12.67 15.11
N GLY A 16 23.62 12.80 16.30
CA GLY A 16 22.72 11.80 16.86
C GLY A 16 21.47 11.59 15.99
N MET A 17 20.82 12.68 15.59
CA MET A 17 19.64 12.64 14.73
C MET A 17 19.98 12.09 13.34
N GLY A 18 21.11 12.48 12.77
CA GLY A 18 21.60 12.01 11.47
C GLY A 18 21.91 10.50 11.49
N ALA A 19 22.55 10.01 12.55
CA ALA A 19 22.86 8.59 12.70
C ALA A 19 21.58 7.74 12.83
N VAL A 20 20.62 8.18 13.65
CA VAL A 20 19.32 7.50 13.78
C VAL A 20 18.58 7.50 12.45
N PHE A 21 18.53 8.65 11.76
CA PHE A 21 17.90 8.75 10.46
C PHE A 21 18.54 7.83 9.42
N ALA A 22 19.88 7.81 9.34
CA ALA A 22 20.62 6.92 8.45
C ALA A 22 20.34 5.44 8.75
N PHE A 23 20.29 5.06 10.03
CA PHE A 23 19.98 3.70 10.44
C PHE A 23 18.55 3.29 10.07
N LEU A 24 17.56 4.14 10.34
CA LEU A 24 16.18 3.89 9.95
C LEU A 24 16.03 3.81 8.43
N LEU A 25 16.67 4.71 7.68
CA LEU A 25 16.66 4.69 6.22
C LEU A 25 17.25 3.38 5.68
N LEU A 26 18.38 2.93 6.25
CA LEU A 26 18.99 1.65 5.92
C LEU A 26 18.04 0.48 6.21
N LEU A 27 17.36 0.46 7.36
CA LEU A 27 16.36 -0.56 7.68
C LEU A 27 15.20 -0.56 6.68
N VAL A 28 14.67 0.61 6.33
CA VAL A 28 13.61 0.75 5.32
C VAL A 28 14.06 0.19 3.97
N PHE A 29 15.30 0.48 3.55
CA PHE A 29 15.89 -0.08 2.34
C PHE A 29 15.99 -1.61 2.39
N ILE A 30 16.43 -2.19 3.52
CA ILE A 30 16.48 -3.64 3.70
C ILE A 30 15.07 -4.25 3.58
N VAL A 31 14.08 -3.67 4.26
CA VAL A 31 12.69 -4.17 4.19
C VAL A 31 12.15 -4.06 2.76
N GLN A 32 12.44 -2.98 2.04
CA GLN A 32 12.08 -2.86 0.62
C GLN A 32 12.78 -3.90 -0.25
N LEU A 33 14.06 -4.16 -0.01
CA LEU A 33 14.82 -5.18 -0.73
C LEU A 33 14.21 -6.56 -0.50
N ILE A 34 13.91 -6.90 0.75
CA ILE A 34 13.23 -8.15 1.12
C ILE A 34 11.86 -8.22 0.43
N SER A 35 11.06 -7.16 0.45
CA SER A 35 9.76 -7.10 -0.22
C SER A 35 9.88 -7.34 -1.73
N ARG A 36 10.86 -6.70 -2.39
CA ARG A 36 11.11 -6.84 -3.83
C ARG A 36 11.63 -8.23 -4.20
N VAL A 37 12.52 -8.79 -3.39
CA VAL A 37 13.03 -10.16 -3.54
C VAL A 37 11.87 -11.14 -3.35
N MET A 38 11.05 -10.95 -2.31
CA MET A 38 9.88 -11.78 -2.06
C MET A 38 8.93 -11.77 -3.25
N GLN A 39 8.54 -10.60 -3.77
CA GLN A 39 7.68 -10.49 -4.96
C GLN A 39 8.30 -11.14 -6.22
N ARG A 40 9.63 -11.11 -6.36
CA ARG A 40 10.33 -11.65 -7.53
C ARG A 40 10.49 -13.16 -7.50
N TYR A 41 10.84 -13.74 -6.34
CA TYR A 41 11.13 -15.17 -6.19
C TYR A 41 9.92 -15.97 -5.70
N PHE A 42 9.06 -15.36 -4.90
CA PHE A 42 7.76 -15.87 -4.51
C PHE A 42 6.70 -14.89 -5.00
N PRO A 43 6.40 -14.85 -6.31
CA PRO A 43 5.25 -14.10 -6.79
C PRO A 43 4.04 -14.68 -6.06
N ALA A 44 3.61 -14.01 -5.00
CA ALA A 44 2.29 -14.20 -4.45
C ALA A 44 1.40 -13.97 -5.65
N LYS A 45 0.77 -15.03 -6.17
CA LYS A 45 -0.43 -14.85 -6.97
C LYS A 45 -1.27 -13.95 -6.08
N ALA A 46 -1.39 -12.69 -6.45
CA ALA A 46 -2.43 -11.87 -5.93
C ALA A 46 -3.69 -12.69 -6.26
N THR A 47 -4.23 -13.40 -5.27
CA THR A 47 -5.67 -13.35 -5.11
C THR A 47 -5.89 -11.87 -5.15
N ALA A 48 -6.43 -11.39 -6.28
CA ALA A 48 -6.75 -10.01 -6.44
C ALA A 48 -7.49 -9.67 -5.15
N SER A 49 -6.81 -8.95 -4.25
CA SER A 49 -7.52 -8.23 -3.22
C SER A 49 -8.34 -7.33 -4.12
N ASN A 50 -9.61 -7.72 -4.29
CA ASN A 50 -10.60 -6.90 -4.91
C ASN A 50 -10.52 -5.62 -4.08
N VAL A 51 -9.70 -4.69 -4.55
CA VAL A 51 -9.91 -3.28 -4.31
C VAL A 51 -11.30 -3.13 -4.87
N VAL A 52 -12.28 -3.25 -3.96
CA VAL A 52 -13.65 -2.85 -4.20
C VAL A 52 -13.50 -1.39 -4.55
N THR A 53 -13.34 -1.14 -5.84
CA THR A 53 -13.47 0.17 -6.44
C THR A 53 -14.91 0.48 -6.16
N THR A 54 -15.15 1.23 -5.09
CA THR A 54 -16.44 1.80 -4.77
C THR A 54 -16.89 2.50 -6.06
N PRO A 55 -17.92 2.02 -6.78
CA PRO A 55 -18.31 2.63 -8.03
C PRO A 55 -19.14 3.85 -7.71
N GLY A 56 -18.47 4.92 -7.31
CA GLY A 56 -19.02 6.26 -7.42
C GLY A 56 -18.88 6.71 -8.87
N SER A 57 -19.99 6.67 -9.62
CA SER A 57 -20.35 7.60 -10.70
C SER A 57 -20.62 7.10 -12.14
N SER A 58 -20.86 5.82 -12.44
CA SER A 58 -21.35 5.46 -13.80
C SER A 58 -22.15 4.16 -13.88
N GLY A 59 -23.38 4.19 -13.34
CA GLY A 59 -24.42 3.18 -13.61
C GLY A 59 -24.11 1.73 -13.18
N PRO A 60 -25.11 0.84 -13.26
CA PRO A 60 -24.87 -0.59 -13.09
C PRO A 60 -23.98 -1.10 -14.23
N SER A 61 -22.90 -1.82 -13.89
CA SER A 61 -22.00 -2.41 -14.88
C SER A 61 -22.75 -3.41 -15.77
N ALA A 62 -22.30 -3.58 -17.02
CA ALA A 62 -22.90 -4.52 -17.97
C ALA A 62 -22.99 -5.96 -17.41
N ALA A 63 -22.03 -6.35 -16.56
CA ALA A 63 -22.06 -7.63 -15.86
C ALA A 63 -23.23 -7.76 -14.88
N VAL A 64 -23.56 -6.69 -14.15
CA VAL A 64 -24.71 -6.67 -13.23
C VAL A 64 -26.02 -6.73 -14.00
N ILE A 65 -26.13 -6.01 -15.12
CA ILE A 65 -27.33 -6.04 -15.98
C ILE A 65 -27.53 -7.44 -16.58
N ALA A 66 -26.47 -8.10 -17.04
CA ALA A 66 -26.52 -9.46 -17.55
C ALA A 66 -26.89 -10.48 -16.46
N ALA A 67 -26.37 -10.34 -15.24
CA ALA A 67 -26.74 -11.20 -14.12
C ALA A 67 -28.24 -11.06 -13.77
N ILE A 68 -28.75 -9.83 -13.72
CA ILE A 68 -30.17 -9.54 -13.47
C ILE A 68 -31.04 -10.10 -14.60
N SER A 69 -30.68 -9.92 -15.87
CA SER A 69 -31.46 -10.46 -16.99
C SER A 69 -31.53 -11.98 -16.94
N THR A 70 -30.43 -12.65 -16.59
CA THR A 70 -30.37 -14.11 -16.47
C THR A 70 -31.27 -14.60 -15.33
N ALA A 71 -31.24 -13.93 -14.17
CA ALA A 71 -32.09 -14.26 -13.04
C ALA A 71 -33.59 -14.11 -13.37
N ILE A 72 -33.98 -13.04 -14.06
CA ILE A 72 -35.38 -12.84 -14.50
C ILE A 72 -35.79 -13.90 -15.51
N HIS A 73 -34.92 -14.23 -16.47
CA HIS A 73 -35.21 -15.24 -17.48
C HIS A 73 -35.40 -16.63 -16.86
N GLN A 74 -34.61 -16.94 -15.82
CA GLN A 74 -34.71 -18.19 -15.09
C GLN A 74 -35.99 -18.25 -14.25
N TYR A 75 -36.39 -17.16 -13.61
CA TYR A 75 -37.66 -17.07 -12.88
C TYR A 75 -38.87 -17.26 -13.82
N ARG A 76 -38.86 -16.64 -15.00
CA ARG A 76 -39.94 -16.81 -16.02
C ARG A 76 -39.97 -18.20 -16.68
N GLN A 77 -38.88 -18.95 -16.61
CA GLN A 77 -38.86 -20.35 -17.06
C GLN A 77 -39.31 -21.31 -15.95
N GLN A 78 -39.22 -20.89 -14.69
CA GLN A 78 -39.68 -21.65 -13.52
C GLN A 78 -41.12 -21.34 -13.11
N GLN A 79 -41.70 -20.23 -13.60
CA GLN A 79 -43.14 -19.95 -13.57
C GLN A 79 -43.82 -20.43 -14.85
#